data_AF-A0A7S2LIK7-F1
#
_entry.id   AF-A0A7S2LIK7-F1
#
_cell.length_a   1.000
_cell.length_b   1.000
_cell.length_c   1.000
_cell.angle_alpha   90.00
_cell.angle_beta   90.00
_cell.angle_gamma   90.00
#
_symmetry.space_group_name_H-M   'P 1'
#
loop_
_entity.id
_entity.type
_entity.pdbx_description
1 polymer ?
#
loop_
_entity_poly.entity_id
_entity_poly.type
_entity_poly.pdbx_seq_one_letter_code
_entity_poly.pdbx_strand_id
1 'polypeptide(L)'
;GSEFRRALDAAGGLAPKVLVSIGGAGRSVHFAAAAGEGKARRRLASQVAKLAKKYPCVSGVDLDWEAPEGESQWRDLGKLAKDVRGALVEQGVEGGGAPPGS
;
A
#
# COMPACT_ATOMS: atom_id res chain seq x y z
N GLY A 1 -21.72 1.04 10.45
CA GLY A 1 -20.68 1.37 9.44
C GLY A 1 -20.90 2.77 8.89
N SER A 2 -19.87 3.39 8.33
CA SER A 2 -19.99 4.69 7.63
C SER A 2 -20.85 4.59 6.38
N GLU A 3 -21.39 5.71 5.88
CA GLU A 3 -22.12 5.76 4.59
C GLU A 3 -21.28 5.21 3.44
N PHE A 4 -20.00 5.54 3.44
CA PHE A 4 -19.05 5.03 2.46
C PHE A 4 -19.00 3.50 2.47
N ARG A 5 -18.93 2.88 3.65
CA ARG A 5 -18.90 1.42 3.74
C ARG A 5 -20.21 0.80 3.25
N ARG A 6 -21.36 1.39 3.57
CA ARG A 6 -22.66 0.96 3.05
C ARG A 6 -22.71 1.02 1.52
N ALA A 7 -22.21 2.10 0.93
CA ALA A 7 -22.18 2.27 -0.52
C ALA A 7 -21.30 1.20 -1.20
N LEU A 8 -20.13 0.88 -0.63
CA LEU A 8 -19.28 -0.20 -1.13
C LEU A 8 -19.97 -1.57 -1.01
N ASP A 9 -20.58 -1.86 0.14
CA ASP A 9 -21.28 -3.13 0.36
C ASP A 9 -22.47 -3.27 -0.60
N ALA A 10 -23.23 -2.18 -0.85
CA ALA A 10 -24.34 -2.17 -1.80
C ALA A 10 -23.90 -2.33 -3.26
N ALA A 11 -22.74 -1.78 -3.63
CA ALA A 11 -22.17 -1.94 -4.98
C ALA A 11 -21.64 -3.36 -5.23
N GLY A 12 -21.32 -4.13 -4.18
CA GLY A 12 -20.86 -5.51 -4.29
C GLY A 12 -19.65 -5.65 -5.23
N GLY A 13 -19.75 -6.52 -6.23
CA GLY A 13 -18.70 -6.72 -7.23
C GLY A 13 -18.42 -5.52 -8.14
N LEU A 14 -19.26 -4.48 -8.13
CA LEU A 14 -19.06 -3.22 -8.85
C LEU A 14 -18.38 -2.15 -7.97
N ALA A 15 -18.11 -2.46 -6.70
CA ALA A 15 -17.46 -1.52 -5.79
C ALA A 15 -16.05 -1.15 -6.30
N PRO A 16 -15.67 0.14 -6.30
CA PRO A 16 -14.32 0.54 -6.66
C PRO A 16 -13.31 -0.01 -5.64
N LYS A 17 -12.11 -0.38 -6.13
CA LYS A 17 -10.97 -0.69 -5.25
C LYS A 17 -10.55 0.60 -4.53
N VAL A 18 -10.47 0.55 -3.20
CA VAL A 18 -10.07 1.70 -2.39
C VAL A 18 -8.62 1.53 -1.96
N LEU A 19 -7.77 2.49 -2.30
CA LEU A 19 -6.36 2.50 -1.92
C LEU A 19 -6.11 3.60 -0.88
N VAL A 20 -5.20 3.34 0.05
CA VAL A 20 -4.66 4.39 0.93
C VAL A 20 -3.35 4.88 0.34
N SER A 21 -3.29 6.15 -0.03
CA SER A 21 -2.03 6.78 -0.44
C SER A 21 -1.21 7.18 0.80
N ILE A 22 0.08 6.84 0.78
CA ILE A 22 1.06 7.15 1.81
C ILE A 22 2.08 8.09 1.18
N GLY A 23 2.22 9.29 1.73
CA GLY A 23 3.14 10.32 1.21
C GLY A 23 2.40 11.54 0.66
N GLY A 24 2.83 11.98 -0.52
CA GLY A 24 2.46 13.23 -1.17
C GLY A 24 3.23 14.44 -0.62
N ALA A 25 2.98 15.59 -1.24
CA ALA A 25 3.67 16.85 -0.94
C ALA A 25 3.75 17.14 0.57
N GLY A 26 4.97 17.38 1.05
CA GLY A 26 5.25 17.66 2.46
C GLY A 26 5.27 16.44 3.41
N ARG A 27 5.04 15.22 2.90
CA ARG A 27 5.04 13.98 3.70
C ARG A 27 6.03 12.92 3.20
N SER A 28 6.94 13.29 2.31
CA SER A 28 7.91 12.39 1.68
C SER A 28 9.25 12.23 2.43
N VAL A 29 9.53 13.09 3.41
CA VAL A 29 10.89 13.27 4.00
C VAL A 29 11.48 12.01 4.65
N HIS A 30 10.65 11.05 5.06
CA HIS A 30 11.09 9.83 5.73
C HIS A 30 11.12 8.59 4.83
N PHE A 31 10.74 8.72 3.56
CA PHE A 31 10.72 7.58 2.66
C PHE A 31 12.11 6.99 2.42
N ALA A 32 13.15 7.83 2.25
CA ALA A 32 14.51 7.36 2.03
C ALA A 32 14.99 6.44 3.16
N ALA A 33 14.77 6.85 4.42
CA ALA A 33 15.12 6.04 5.59
C ALA A 33 14.27 4.76 5.68
N ALA A 34 12.97 4.84 5.40
CA ALA A 34 12.08 3.68 5.43
C ALA A 34 12.38 2.66 4.32
N ALA A 35 12.81 3.13 3.15
CA ALA A 35 13.09 2.32 1.97
C ALA A 35 14.51 1.74 1.96
N GLY A 36 15.52 2.50 2.43
CA GLY A 36 16.93 2.12 2.32
C GLY A 36 17.31 0.89 3.17
N GLU A 37 16.72 0.75 4.36
CA GLU A 37 17.06 -0.32 5.28
C GLU A 37 16.08 -1.49 5.25
N GLY A 38 16.58 -2.72 5.09
CA GLY A 38 15.72 -3.91 5.04
C GLY A 38 14.85 -4.11 6.30
N LYS A 39 15.35 -3.75 7.48
CA LYS A 39 14.57 -3.82 8.72
C LYS A 39 13.46 -2.76 8.74
N ALA A 40 13.74 -1.54 8.28
CA ALA A 40 12.76 -0.46 8.20
C ALA A 40 11.66 -0.78 7.17
N ARG A 41 12.03 -1.28 5.99
CA ARG A 41 11.07 -1.72 4.96
C ARG A 41 10.09 -2.75 5.48
N ARG A 42 10.60 -3.84 6.08
CA ARG A 42 9.75 -4.90 6.67
C ARG A 42 8.85 -4.36 7.79
N ARG A 43 9.35 -3.42 8.60
CA ARG A 43 8.53 -2.77 9.63
C ARG A 43 7.40 -1.96 9.01
N LEU A 44 7.67 -1.14 8.00
CA LEU A 44 6.65 -0.35 7.30
C LEU A 44 5.63 -1.27 6.62
N ALA A 45 6.08 -2.28 5.89
CA ALA A 45 5.21 -3.29 5.25
C ALA A 45 4.27 -3.98 6.26
N SER A 46 4.79 -4.35 7.43
CA SER A 46 3.97 -4.92 8.52
C SER A 46 2.91 -3.94 9.04
N GLN A 47 3.23 -2.64 9.16
CA GLN A 47 2.24 -1.63 9.56
C GLN A 47 1.18 -1.40 8.49
N VAL A 48 1.57 -1.38 7.22
CA VAL A 48 0.64 -1.31 6.08
C VAL A 48 -0.33 -2.50 6.10
N ALA A 49 0.18 -3.71 6.30
CA ALA A 49 -0.66 -4.91 6.38
C ALA A 49 -1.64 -4.85 7.57
N LYS A 50 -1.20 -4.34 8.72
CA LYS A 50 -2.07 -4.09 9.89
C LYS A 50 -3.14 -3.04 9.58
N LEU A 51 -2.82 -2.00 8.83
CA LEU A 51 -3.78 -0.98 8.39
C LEU A 51 -4.86 -1.62 7.52
N ALA A 52 -4.47 -2.38 6.50
CA ALA A 52 -5.42 -3.04 5.61
C ALA A 52 -6.34 -4.03 6.36
N LYS A 53 -5.78 -4.79 7.32
CA LYS A 53 -6.57 -5.66 8.20
C LYS A 53 -7.56 -4.89 9.08
N LYS A 54 -7.17 -3.71 9.57
CA LYS A 54 -8.02 -2.85 10.40
C LYS A 54 -9.18 -2.24 9.60
N TYR A 55 -8.99 -2.01 8.30
CA TYR A 55 -9.97 -1.39 7.42
C TYR A 55 -10.28 -2.30 6.22
N PRO A 56 -11.19 -3.29 6.34
CA PRO A 56 -11.48 -4.26 5.28
C PRO A 56 -12.06 -3.68 3.98
N CYS A 57 -12.38 -2.39 3.93
CA CYS A 57 -12.72 -1.67 2.69
C CYS A 57 -11.49 -1.28 1.87
N VAL A 58 -10.30 -1.30 2.45
CA VAL A 58 -9.04 -0.93 1.79
C VAL A 58 -8.50 -2.14 1.03
N SER A 59 -8.39 -2.00 -0.28
CA SER A 59 -7.87 -3.01 -1.21
C SER A 59 -6.36 -2.95 -1.40
N GLY A 60 -5.69 -1.94 -0.85
CA GLY A 60 -4.24 -1.80 -0.97
C GLY A 60 -3.74 -0.41 -0.60
N VAL A 61 -2.49 -0.14 -0.96
CA VAL A 61 -1.84 1.16 -0.75
C VAL A 61 -1.19 1.67 -2.02
N ASP A 62 -1.04 2.98 -2.08
CA ASP A 62 -0.29 3.72 -3.08
C ASP A 62 0.89 4.41 -2.37
N LEU A 63 2.12 4.25 -2.90
CA LEU A 63 3.34 4.81 -2.31
C LEU A 63 3.70 6.09 -3.07
N ASP A 64 3.13 7.19 -2.61
CA ASP A 64 3.26 8.51 -3.21
C ASP A 64 4.50 9.24 -2.69
N TRP A 65 5.68 8.71 -3.02
CA TRP A 65 6.94 9.36 -2.68
C TRP A 65 7.27 10.44 -3.71
N GLU A 66 7.25 11.70 -3.27
CA GLU A 66 7.64 12.88 -4.05
C GLU A 66 8.94 13.52 -3.52
N ALA A 67 10.13 13.25 -4.08
CA ALA A 67 10.45 12.16 -4.99
C ALA A 67 11.76 11.47 -4.54
N PRO A 68 12.00 10.21 -4.92
CA PRO A 68 13.30 9.56 -4.69
C PRO A 68 14.44 10.35 -5.33
N GLU A 69 15.53 10.51 -4.59
CA GLU A 69 16.75 11.21 -5.05
C GLU A 69 17.77 10.19 -5.59
N GLY A 70 17.99 10.24 -6.90
CA GLY A 70 18.98 9.41 -7.57
C GLY A 70 18.60 7.94 -7.68
N GLU A 71 19.42 7.18 -8.40
CA GLU A 71 19.10 5.80 -8.80
C GLU A 71 18.95 4.83 -7.60
N SER A 72 19.74 5.03 -6.54
CA SER A 72 19.70 4.17 -5.35
C SER A 72 18.33 4.21 -4.65
N GLN A 73 17.77 5.41 -4.46
CA GLN A 73 16.46 5.57 -3.81
C GLN A 73 15.32 5.02 -4.68
N TRP A 74 15.42 5.14 -6.01
CA TRP A 74 14.47 4.48 -6.92
C TRP A 74 14.49 2.95 -6.80
N ARG A 75 15.67 2.34 -6.69
CA ARG A 75 15.79 0.89 -6.43
C ARG A 75 15.21 0.53 -5.06
N ASP A 76 15.43 1.36 -4.05
CA ASP A 76 14.93 1.12 -2.70
C ASP A 76 13.40 1.27 -2.61
N LEU A 77 12.80 2.20 -3.36
CA LEU A 77 11.34 2.26 -3.55
C LEU A 77 10.81 0.95 -4.14
N GLY A 78 11.47 0.38 -5.15
CA GLY A 78 11.10 -0.92 -5.72
C GLY A 78 11.17 -2.07 -4.69
N LYS A 79 12.21 -2.09 -3.85
CA LYS A 79 12.32 -3.05 -2.74
C LYS A 79 11.21 -2.86 -1.70
N LEU A 80 10.89 -1.61 -1.36
CA LEU A 80 9.81 -1.28 -0.44
C LEU A 80 8.46 -1.74 -0.98
N ALA A 81 8.17 -1.46 -2.26
CA ALA A 81 6.94 -1.90 -2.91
C ALA A 81 6.81 -3.44 -2.90
N LYS A 82 7.92 -4.16 -3.14
CA LYS A 82 7.96 -5.63 -3.05
C LYS A 82 7.66 -6.13 -1.64
N ASP A 83 8.30 -5.55 -0.62
CA ASP A 83 8.09 -5.93 0.78
C ASP A 83 6.63 -5.64 1.22
N VAL A 84 6.08 -4.49 0.83
CA VAL A 84 4.67 -4.13 1.08
C VAL A 84 3.71 -5.09 0.39
N ARG A 85 3.94 -5.43 -0.89
CA ARG A 85 3.11 -6.39 -1.63
C ARG A 85 3.13 -7.77 -0.95
N GLY A 86 4.31 -8.24 -0.53
CA GLY A 86 4.44 -9.50 0.19
C GLY A 86 3.60 -9.52 1.47
N ALA A 87 3.73 -8.47 2.30
CA ALA A 87 2.98 -8.38 3.56
C ALA A 87 1.46 -8.29 3.37
N LEU A 88 0.98 -7.63 2.30
CA LEU A 88 -0.45 -7.58 1.97
C LEU A 88 -0.99 -8.94 1.52
N VAL A 89 -0.25 -9.65 0.66
CA VAL A 89 -0.61 -11.00 0.20
C VAL A 89 -0.66 -11.99 1.37
N GLU A 90 0.30 -11.94 2.29
CA GLU A 90 0.30 -12.77 3.50
C GLU A 90 -0.93 -12.55 4.40
N GLN A 91 -1.56 -11.36 4.33
CA GLN A 91 -2.81 -11.06 5.06
C GLN A 91 -4.07 -11.31 4.23
N GLY A 92 -3.96 -11.87 3.02
CA GLY A 92 -5.11 -12.09 2.13
C GLY A 92 -5.69 -10.82 1.52
N VAL A 93 -4.93 -9.72 1.50
CA VAL A 93 -5.31 -8.48 0.81
C VAL A 93 -4.82 -8.57 -0.63
N GLU A 94 -5.72 -8.97 -1.52
CA GLU A 94 -5.42 -9.01 -2.97
C GLU A 94 -5.34 -7.59 -3.53
N GLY A 95 -4.16 -7.24 -4.07
CA GLY A 95 -3.93 -5.92 -4.64
C GLY A 95 -4.70 -5.63 -5.94
N GLY A 96 -4.54 -4.41 -6.44
CA GLY A 96 -5.11 -3.90 -7.69
C GLY A 96 -4.74 -4.64 -8.99
N GLY A 97 -4.00 -5.76 -8.95
CA GLY A 97 -3.63 -6.53 -10.13
C GLY A 97 -4.83 -7.28 -10.73
N ALA A 98 -4.77 -7.52 -12.04
CA ALA A 98 -5.73 -8.36 -12.74
C ALA A 98 -5.84 -9.73 -12.04
N PRO A 99 -7.06 -10.33 -11.98
CA PRO A 99 -7.23 -11.65 -11.42
C PRO A 99 -6.38 -12.67 -12.22
N PRO A 100 -5.87 -13.73 -11.57
CA PRO A 100 -5.16 -14.78 -12.29
C PRO A 100 -6.10 -15.43 -13.31
N GLY A 101 -5.74 -15.36 -14.60
CA GLY A 101 -6.46 -16.01 -15.69
C GLY A 101 -7.14 -15.10 -16.72
N SER A 102 -6.86 -13.79 -16.74
CA SER A 102 -7.21 -12.89 -17.86
C SER A 102 -6.16 -12.92 -18.97
#